data_AF-A0A939CDE8-F1
#
_entry.id   AF-A0A939CDE8-F1
#
_cell.length_a   1.000
_cell.length_b   1.000
_cell.length_c   1.000
_cell.angle_alpha   90.00
_cell.angle_beta   90.00
_cell.angle_gamma   90.00
#
_symmetry.space_group_name_H-M   'P 1'
#
loop_
_entity.id
_entity.type
_entity.pdbx_description
1 polymer ?
#
loop_
_entity_poly.entity_id
_entity_poly.type
_entity_poly.pdbx_seq_one_letter_code
_entity_poly.pdbx_strand_id
1 'polypeptide(L)'
;MHEWHLQATREAWHRASLETTYRELSDKDIEFLLAMPPDSGPSRVSEIAKRMGVASNYASQYKRRLLEDGVIGERGRGLVGFDIPAFREFLNEKAF
;
A
#
# COMPACT_ATOMS: atom_id res chain seq x y z
N MET A 1 -30.12 -4.47 -17.92
CA MET A 1 -29.05 -4.22 -18.92
C MET A 1 -28.25 -2.93 -18.68
N HIS A 2 -28.81 -1.87 -18.08
CA HIS A 2 -28.07 -0.60 -17.85
C HIS A 2 -27.10 -0.62 -16.64
N GLU A 3 -27.42 -1.32 -15.56
CA GLU A 3 -26.61 -1.29 -14.32
C GLU A 3 -25.27 -2.06 -14.43
N TRP A 4 -25.23 -3.10 -15.27
CA TRP A 4 -24.02 -3.91 -15.52
C TRP A 4 -22.89 -3.08 -16.14
N HIS A 5 -23.21 -2.14 -17.03
CA HIS A 5 -22.21 -1.31 -17.69
C HIS A 5 -21.57 -0.30 -16.73
N LEU A 6 -22.35 0.25 -15.79
CA LEU A 6 -21.85 1.22 -14.81
C LEU A 6 -20.99 0.56 -13.73
N GLN A 7 -21.34 -0.65 -13.28
CA GLN A 7 -20.53 -1.42 -12.33
C GLN A 7 -19.20 -1.87 -12.96
N ALA A 8 -19.26 -2.45 -14.17
CA ALA A 8 -18.05 -2.86 -14.89
C ALA A 8 -17.11 -1.68 -15.17
N THR A 9 -17.67 -0.52 -15.50
CA THR A 9 -16.89 0.72 -15.70
C THR A 9 -16.22 1.12 -14.40
N ARG A 10 -16.95 1.19 -13.28
CA ARG A 10 -16.39 1.59 -11.96
C ARG A 10 -15.28 0.65 -11.48
N GLU A 11 -15.46 -0.66 -11.61
CA GLU A 11 -14.44 -1.65 -11.24
C GLU A 11 -13.19 -1.52 -12.11
N ALA A 12 -13.37 -1.33 -13.42
CA ALA A 12 -12.27 -1.11 -14.36
C ALA A 12 -11.49 0.18 -14.04
N TRP A 13 -12.18 1.29 -13.77
CA TRP A 13 -11.54 2.55 -13.36
C TRP A 13 -10.82 2.41 -12.02
N HIS A 14 -11.42 1.73 -11.05
CA HIS A 14 -10.80 1.48 -9.75
C HIS A 14 -9.53 0.66 -9.91
N ARG A 15 -9.57 -0.46 -10.65
CA ARG A 15 -8.40 -1.30 -10.90
C ARG A 15 -7.32 -0.56 -11.68
N ALA A 16 -7.70 0.24 -12.69
CA ALA A 16 -6.76 1.07 -13.44
C ALA A 16 -6.05 2.08 -12.53
N SER A 17 -6.76 2.67 -11.56
CA SER A 17 -6.14 3.56 -10.57
C SER A 17 -5.10 2.83 -9.73
N LEU A 18 -5.41 1.63 -9.21
CA LEU A 18 -4.44 0.84 -8.42
C LEU A 18 -3.23 0.44 -9.27
N GLU A 19 -3.45 0.05 -10.53
CA GLU A 19 -2.38 -0.31 -11.45
C GLU A 19 -1.45 0.87 -11.76
N THR A 20 -2.00 2.08 -11.95
CA THR A 20 -1.21 3.30 -12.14
C THR A 20 -0.36 3.59 -10.90
N THR A 21 -0.98 3.63 -9.71
CA THR A 21 -0.23 3.85 -8.46
C THR A 21 0.87 2.82 -8.29
N TYR A 22 0.60 1.52 -8.53
CA TYR A 22 1.59 0.45 -8.43
C TYR A 22 2.80 0.65 -9.35
N ARG A 23 2.60 1.15 -10.58
CA ARG A 23 3.70 1.37 -11.54
C ARG A 23 4.62 2.53 -11.14
N GLU A 24 4.15 3.45 -10.32
CA GLU A 24 4.92 4.59 -9.84
C GLU A 24 5.75 4.25 -8.58
N LEU A 25 5.42 3.14 -7.91
CA LEU A 25 6.14 2.66 -6.75
C LEU A 25 7.47 2.00 -7.15
N SER A 26 8.50 2.26 -6.35
CA SER A 26 9.76 1.52 -6.47
C SER A 26 9.65 0.13 -5.82
N ASP A 27 10.55 -0.78 -6.18
CA ASP A 27 10.65 -2.11 -5.55
C ASP A 27 10.71 -2.05 -4.03
N LYS A 28 11.36 -1.01 -3.48
CA LYS A 28 11.46 -0.80 -2.03
C LYS A 28 10.20 -0.25 -1.38
N ASP A 29 9.40 0.52 -2.13
CA ASP A 29 8.08 0.93 -1.66
C ASP A 29 7.15 -0.30 -1.61
N ILE A 30 7.21 -1.17 -2.64
CA ILE A 30 6.47 -2.44 -2.67
C ILE A 30 6.90 -3.35 -1.51
N GLU A 31 8.20 -3.52 -1.27
CA GLU A 31 8.72 -4.32 -0.16
C GLU A 31 8.25 -3.77 1.20
N PHE A 32 8.22 -2.44 1.37
CA PHE A 32 7.70 -1.81 2.58
C PHE A 32 6.21 -2.14 2.80
N LEU A 33 5.40 -2.02 1.75
CA LEU A 33 3.97 -2.31 1.81
C LEU A 33 3.68 -3.80 2.06
N LEU A 34 4.43 -4.71 1.44
CA LEU A 34 4.32 -6.16 1.66
C LEU A 34 4.80 -6.57 3.07
N ALA A 35 5.75 -5.82 3.65
CA ALA A 35 6.18 -6.02 5.02
C ALA A 35 5.14 -5.54 6.05
N MET A 36 4.13 -4.76 5.64
CA MET A 36 2.97 -4.48 6.49
C MET A 36 2.13 -5.76 6.65
N PRO A 37 1.73 -6.13 7.88
CA PRO A 37 0.91 -7.31 8.12
C PRO A 37 -0.47 -7.17 7.44
N PRO A 38 -0.96 -8.23 6.78
CA PRO A 38 -2.20 -8.20 6.00
C PRO A 38 -3.47 -8.06 6.84
N ASP A 39 -3.48 -8.46 8.12
CA ASP A 39 -4.74 -8.61 8.88
C ASP A 39 -4.85 -7.80 10.18
N SER A 40 -3.83 -7.02 10.57
CA SER A 40 -3.72 -6.53 11.97
C SER A 40 -3.86 -5.01 12.17
N GLY A 41 -4.52 -4.29 11.25
CA GLY A 41 -4.68 -2.84 11.38
C GLY A 41 -3.36 -2.06 11.19
N PRO A 42 -3.18 -0.90 11.86
CA PRO A 42 -1.97 -0.09 11.70
C PRO A 42 -0.69 -0.83 12.11
N SER A 43 0.38 -0.58 11.37
CA SER A 43 1.69 -1.21 11.50
C SER A 43 2.70 -0.26 12.11
N ARG A 44 3.52 -0.77 13.04
CA ARG A 44 4.68 -0.02 13.55
C ARG A 44 5.79 0.01 12.50
N VAL A 45 6.29 1.20 12.18
CA VAL A 45 7.40 1.40 11.22
C VAL A 45 8.65 0.64 11.66
N SER A 46 8.91 0.53 12.97
CA SER A 46 10.02 -0.26 13.50
C SER A 46 9.88 -1.75 13.20
N GLU A 47 8.67 -2.29 13.22
CA GLU A 47 8.41 -3.70 12.92
C GLU A 47 8.46 -3.96 11.40
N ILE A 48 7.98 -3.03 10.59
CA ILE A 48 8.16 -3.08 9.12
C ILE A 48 9.66 -3.12 8.79
N ALA A 49 10.47 -2.22 9.37
CA ALA A 49 11.91 -2.19 9.16
C ALA A 49 12.59 -3.51 9.56
N LYS A 50 12.20 -4.11 10.69
CA LYS A 50 12.70 -5.42 11.13
C LYS A 50 12.38 -6.52 10.11
N ARG A 51 11.16 -6.55 9.56
CA ARG A 51 10.73 -7.56 8.56
C ARG A 51 11.47 -7.40 7.23
N MET A 52 11.74 -6.17 6.82
CA MET A 52 12.58 -5.87 5.65
C MET A 52 14.07 -6.15 5.90
N GLY A 53 14.49 -6.42 7.15
CA GLY A 53 15.90 -6.58 7.49
C GLY A 53 16.73 -5.30 7.35
N VAL A 54 16.11 -4.12 7.45
CA VAL A 54 16.76 -2.81 7.25
C VAL A 54 16.75 -1.97 8.53
N ALA A 55 17.63 -0.96 8.60
CA ALA A 55 17.64 0.00 9.69
C ALA A 55 16.37 0.88 9.70
N SER A 56 15.87 1.27 10.88
CA SER A 56 14.62 2.05 10.99
C SER A 56 14.69 3.43 10.31
N ASN A 57 15.87 4.05 10.23
CA ASN A 57 16.06 5.31 9.50
C ASN A 57 15.88 5.12 7.98
N TYR A 58 16.23 3.95 7.46
CA TYR A 58 16.04 3.60 6.05
C TYR A 58 14.55 3.43 5.73
N ALA A 59 13.80 2.73 6.59
CA ALA A 59 12.35 2.59 6.46
C ALA A 59 11.58 3.93 6.51
N SER A 60 12.13 4.93 7.19
CA SER A 60 11.49 6.26 7.31
C SER A 60 11.45 7.04 5.99
N GLN A 61 12.41 6.81 5.09
CA GLN A 61 12.40 7.41 3.75
C GLN A 61 11.22 6.89 2.91
N TYR A 62 11.03 5.56 2.89
CA TYR A 62 9.94 4.92 2.16
C TYR A 62 8.57 5.24 2.75
N LYS A 63 8.47 5.30 4.08
CA LYS A 63 7.28 5.82 4.76
C LYS A 63 6.88 7.20 4.21
N ARG A 64 7.82 8.14 4.12
CA ARG A 64 7.52 9.51 3.68
C ARG A 64 6.99 9.52 2.24
N ARG A 65 7.62 8.79 1.33
CA ARG A 65 7.17 8.71 -0.07
C ARG A 65 5.76 8.12 -0.17
N LEU A 66 5.51 7.00 0.51
CA LEU A 66 4.20 6.36 0.52
C LEU A 66 3.09 7.21 1.15
N LEU A 67 3.44 8.11 2.08
CA LEU A 67 2.53 9.14 2.60
C LEU A 67 2.25 10.24 1.55
N GLU A 68 3.29 10.70 0.86
CA GLU A 68 3.18 11.71 -0.21
C GLU A 68 2.33 11.17 -1.38
N ASP A 69 2.47 9.89 -1.71
CA ASP A 69 1.72 9.20 -2.77
C ASP A 69 0.28 8.81 -2.33
N GLY A 70 -0.07 9.04 -1.05
CA GLY A 70 -1.41 8.76 -0.51
C GLY A 70 -1.76 7.27 -0.38
N VAL A 71 -0.77 6.37 -0.48
CA VAL A 71 -0.98 4.92 -0.38
C VAL A 71 -1.19 4.50 1.08
N ILE A 72 -0.45 5.14 1.99
CA ILE A 72 -0.57 4.95 3.43
C ILE A 72 -0.83 6.28 4.14
N GLY A 73 -1.32 6.21 5.36
CA GLY A 73 -1.49 7.35 6.26
C GLY A 73 -1.01 7.04 7.67
N GLU A 74 -0.75 8.10 8.44
CA GLU A 74 -0.39 7.95 9.86
C GLU A 74 -1.61 7.55 10.70
N ARG A 75 -1.36 6.74 11.74
CA ARG A 75 -2.39 6.26 12.69
C ARG A 75 -2.00 6.49 14.15
N GLY A 76 -1.00 7.35 14.37
CA GLY A 76 -0.36 7.59 15.66
C GLY A 76 1.16 7.53 15.53
N ARG A 77 1.85 7.81 16.64
CA ARG A 77 3.32 7.91 16.67
C ARG A 77 3.98 6.62 16.18
N GLY A 78 4.62 6.69 15.01
CA GLY A 78 5.31 5.55 14.40
C GLY A 78 4.40 4.45 13.86
N LEU A 79 3.09 4.72 13.72
CA LEU A 79 2.10 3.79 13.20
C LEU A 79 1.60 4.27 11.83
N VAL A 80 1.50 3.35 10.87
CA VAL A 80 0.96 3.62 9.53
C VAL A 80 -0.05 2.56 9.11
N GLY A 81 -1.06 2.95 8.34
CA GLY A 81 -2.03 2.03 7.75
C GLY A 81 -2.28 2.39 6.28
N PHE A 82 -2.82 1.45 5.51
CA PHE A 82 -3.23 1.73 4.13
C PHE A 82 -4.37 2.77 4.14
N ASP A 83 -4.22 3.82 3.35
CA ASP A 83 -5.28 4.78 3.05
C ASP A 83 -6.12 4.30 1.86
N ILE A 84 -5.58 3.38 1.06
CA ILE A 84 -6.27 2.67 -0.02
C ILE A 84 -6.41 1.19 0.38
N PRO A 85 -7.52 0.77 1.02
CA PRO A 85 -7.67 -0.60 1.53
C PRO A 85 -7.53 -1.68 0.45
N ALA A 86 -8.12 -1.45 -0.73
CA ALA A 86 -8.06 -2.40 -1.85
C ALA A 86 -6.67 -2.53 -2.47
N PHE A 87 -5.76 -1.59 -2.20
CA PHE A 87 -4.37 -1.68 -2.69
C PHE A 87 -3.63 -2.85 -2.03
N ARG A 88 -4.00 -3.20 -0.79
CA ARG A 88 -3.47 -4.38 -0.10
C ARG A 88 -3.77 -5.68 -0.87
N GLU A 89 -5.03 -5.88 -1.22
CA GLU A 89 -5.47 -7.08 -1.96
C GLU A 89 -4.78 -7.14 -3.33
N PHE A 90 -4.72 -5.99 -4.01
CA PHE A 90 -4.02 -5.85 -5.28
C PHE A 90 -2.53 -6.22 -5.21
N LEU A 91 -1.80 -5.80 -4.17
CA LEU A 91 -0.38 -6.16 -3.99
C LEU A 91 -0.19 -7.68 -3.81
N ASN A 92 -1.08 -8.33 -3.06
CA ASN A 92 -1.03 -9.78 -2.86
C ASN A 92 -1.27 -10.54 -4.16
N GLU A 93 -2.16 -10.05 -5.04
CA GLU A 93 -2.37 -10.64 -6.39
C GLU A 93 -1.16 -10.49 -7.32
N LYS A 94 -0.32 -9.47 -7.13
CA LYS A 94 0.84 -9.18 -7.99
C LYS A 94 2.12 -9.86 -7.52
N ALA A 95 2.22 -10.15 -6.22
CA ALA A 95 3.40 -10.74 -5.60
C ALA A 95 3.48 -12.27 -5.75
N PHE A 96 2.41 -12.91 -6.22
CA PHE A 96 2.27 -14.36 -6.43
C PHE A 96 1.67 -14.65 -7.82
#